data_AF-A0AAD9KZB7-F1
#
_entry.id   AF-A0AAD9KZB7-F1
#
_cell.length_a   1.000
_cell.length_b   1.000
_cell.length_c   1.000
_cell.angle_alpha   90.00
_cell.angle_beta   90.00
_cell.angle_gamma   90.00
#
_symmetry.space_group_name_H-M   'P 1'
#
loop_
_entity.id
_entity.type
_entity.pdbx_description
1 polymer ?
#
loop_
_entity_poly.entity_id
_entity_poly.type
_entity_poly.pdbx_seq_one_letter_code
_entity_poly.pdbx_strand_id
1 'polypeptide(L)'
;MAASKTVFEQKTKPTLLIANQVGNMYAPSVYSGLASFIATNTLSSVAGKRVVLFSYGSGLASSMFSLRVSENTSPGSDLDKLVSSLGDLKARLESRLRVDPSDFEKIMKLREDTHHLAPYTPVGSTEDMFPGTWYITHIDEMHRRTYERNPLKLAGQGQERGTLQAADVQVELTGDTHHCDCVCDCNICTCMCMVIST
;
A
#
# COMPACT_ATOMS: atom_id res chain seq x y z
N MET A 1 16.40 -23.51 10.99
CA MET A 1 15.97 -23.18 9.61
C MET A 1 16.90 -23.74 8.51
N ALA A 2 17.68 -24.81 8.76
CA ALA A 2 18.59 -25.34 7.73
C ALA A 2 17.86 -26.13 6.63
N ALA A 3 16.89 -26.96 6.99
CA ALA A 3 16.20 -27.87 6.06
C ALA A 3 15.36 -27.16 4.98
N SER A 4 14.81 -25.97 5.27
CA SER A 4 13.95 -25.22 4.35
C SER A 4 14.65 -24.06 3.66
N LYS A 5 15.96 -23.85 3.89
CA LYS A 5 16.68 -22.66 3.43
C LYS A 5 16.57 -22.46 1.91
N THR A 6 16.89 -23.49 1.13
CA THR A 6 16.82 -23.44 -0.34
C THR A 6 15.41 -23.14 -0.84
N VAL A 7 14.41 -23.79 -0.24
CA VAL A 7 13.00 -23.60 -0.62
C VAL A 7 12.54 -22.17 -0.29
N PHE A 8 12.91 -21.65 0.88
CA PHE A 8 12.58 -20.29 1.29
C PHE A 8 13.25 -19.25 0.38
N GLU A 9 14.54 -19.41 0.08
CA GLU A 9 15.29 -18.50 -0.78
C GLU A 9 14.69 -18.43 -2.19
N GLN A 10 14.16 -19.54 -2.70
CA GLN A 10 13.54 -19.60 -4.02
C GLN A 10 12.07 -19.12 -4.01
N LYS A 11 11.28 -19.50 -3.01
CA LYS A 11 9.80 -19.39 -3.06
C LYS A 11 9.20 -18.28 -2.20
N THR A 12 9.96 -17.73 -1.26
CA THR A 12 9.43 -16.78 -0.27
C THR A 12 10.29 -15.53 -0.17
N LYS A 13 11.62 -15.63 -0.21
CA LYS A 13 12.51 -14.46 -0.14
C LYS A 13 12.17 -13.36 -1.17
N PRO A 14 11.82 -13.67 -2.44
CA PRO A 14 11.43 -12.63 -3.41
C PRO A 14 10.15 -11.86 -3.02
N THR A 15 9.32 -12.42 -2.14
CA THR A 15 8.06 -11.81 -1.70
C THR A 15 8.25 -10.88 -0.50
N LEU A 16 9.47 -10.68 0.01
CA LEU A 16 9.72 -9.98 1.28
C LEU A 16 10.27 -8.56 1.12
N LEU A 17 10.43 -8.06 -0.11
CA LEU A 17 11.01 -6.72 -0.36
C LEU A 17 10.24 -5.61 0.39
N ILE A 18 8.93 -5.48 0.17
CA ILE A 18 8.14 -4.42 0.83
C ILE A 18 8.07 -4.66 2.33
N ALA A 19 7.83 -5.90 2.77
CA ALA A 19 7.77 -6.23 4.19
C ALA A 19 9.06 -5.86 4.95
N ASN A 20 10.23 -6.07 4.33
CA ASN A 20 11.52 -5.69 4.90
C ASN A 20 11.73 -4.17 4.95
N GLN A 21 11.22 -3.43 3.96
CA GLN A 21 11.48 -2.00 3.80
C GLN A 21 10.39 -1.09 4.42
N VAL A 22 9.19 -1.61 4.66
CA VAL A 22 8.02 -0.87 5.17
C VAL A 22 7.55 -1.41 6.53
N GLY A 23 7.73 -2.70 6.79
CA GLY A 23 7.20 -3.35 7.98
C GLY A 23 5.78 -3.87 7.81
N ASN A 24 5.09 -4.10 8.94
CA ASN A 24 3.73 -4.64 8.96
C ASN A 24 2.71 -3.58 8.52
N MET A 25 1.92 -3.89 7.49
CA MET A 25 0.87 -3.03 6.99
C MET A 25 -0.54 -3.54 7.34
N TYR A 26 -0.66 -4.54 8.23
CA TYR A 26 -1.92 -5.22 8.57
C TYR A 26 -2.50 -5.94 7.34
N ALA A 27 -3.79 -5.78 7.05
CA ALA A 27 -4.51 -6.46 5.96
C ALA A 27 -3.78 -6.48 4.59
N PRO A 28 -3.19 -5.37 4.08
CA PRO A 28 -2.45 -5.39 2.81
C PRO A 28 -1.12 -6.16 2.82
N SER A 29 -0.60 -6.61 3.97
CA SER A 29 0.72 -7.22 4.07
C SER A 29 0.88 -8.41 3.12
N VAL A 30 -0.09 -9.33 3.08
CA VAL A 30 -0.03 -10.50 2.19
C VAL A 30 0.02 -10.10 0.70
N TYR A 31 -0.72 -9.06 0.31
CA TYR A 31 -0.76 -8.55 -1.06
C TYR A 31 0.50 -7.76 -1.41
N SER A 32 1.15 -7.13 -0.44
CA SER A 32 2.47 -6.52 -0.63
C SER A 32 3.54 -7.56 -0.95
N GLY A 33 3.37 -8.81 -0.50
CA GLY A 33 4.24 -9.91 -0.92
C GLY A 33 4.05 -10.28 -2.38
N LEU A 34 2.81 -10.26 -2.84
CA LEU A 34 2.49 -10.49 -4.24
C LEU A 34 3.10 -9.38 -5.10
N ALA A 35 2.94 -8.12 -4.70
CA ALA A 35 3.57 -6.99 -5.37
C ALA A 35 5.10 -7.09 -5.37
N SER A 36 5.71 -7.47 -4.24
CA SER A 36 7.16 -7.70 -4.14
C SER A 36 7.63 -8.81 -5.07
N PHE A 37 6.89 -9.92 -5.14
CA PHE A 37 7.20 -11.02 -6.05
C PHE A 37 7.18 -10.55 -7.50
N ILE A 38 6.11 -9.89 -7.92
CA ILE A 38 5.95 -9.40 -9.30
C ILE A 38 7.05 -8.38 -9.63
N ALA A 39 7.31 -7.41 -8.76
CA ALA A 39 8.28 -6.34 -9.01
C ALA A 39 9.75 -6.79 -8.99
N THR A 40 10.07 -7.93 -8.39
CA THR A 40 11.44 -8.46 -8.29
C THR A 40 11.76 -9.52 -9.34
N ASN A 41 10.80 -9.88 -10.18
CA ASN A 41 10.89 -10.96 -11.14
C ASN A 41 10.55 -10.48 -12.55
N THR A 42 11.04 -11.20 -13.57
CA THR A 42 10.72 -10.89 -14.96
C THR A 42 9.34 -11.43 -15.33
N LEU A 43 8.70 -10.82 -16.34
CA LEU A 43 7.44 -11.30 -16.92
C LEU A 43 7.43 -12.81 -17.18
N SER A 44 8.50 -13.32 -17.79
CA SER A 44 8.67 -14.75 -18.11
C SER A 44 8.80 -15.65 -16.88
N SER A 45 9.38 -15.16 -15.78
CA SER A 45 9.55 -15.96 -14.56
C SER A 45 8.27 -16.03 -13.72
N VAL A 46 7.37 -15.05 -13.87
CA VAL A 46 6.10 -14.96 -13.16
C VAL A 46 4.98 -15.70 -13.92
N ALA A 47 5.04 -15.70 -15.26
CA ALA A 47 4.04 -16.34 -16.12
C ALA A 47 3.81 -17.82 -15.78
N GLY A 48 2.55 -18.25 -15.79
CA GLY A 48 2.13 -19.63 -15.53
C GLY A 48 2.33 -20.13 -14.08
N LYS A 49 2.96 -19.36 -13.20
CA LYS A 49 3.23 -19.77 -11.81
C LYS A 49 1.96 -19.90 -10.99
N ARG A 50 1.97 -20.81 -10.02
CA ARG A 50 0.96 -20.88 -8.97
C ARG A 50 1.50 -20.22 -7.71
N VAL A 51 0.83 -19.16 -7.25
CA VAL A 51 1.20 -18.45 -6.02
C VAL A 51 0.22 -18.82 -4.92
N VAL A 52 0.73 -19.36 -3.81
CA VAL A 52 -0.07 -19.65 -2.61
C VAL A 52 0.06 -18.48 -1.65
N LEU A 53 -1.10 -17.97 -1.20
CA LEU A 53 -1.23 -16.90 -0.23
C LEU A 53 -1.80 -17.47 1.06
N PHE A 54 -1.10 -17.24 2.17
CA PHE A 54 -1.63 -17.48 3.50
C PHE A 54 -1.92 -16.14 4.17
N SER A 55 -3.21 -15.88 4.41
CA SER A 55 -3.69 -14.69 5.08
C SER A 55 -4.12 -15.03 6.51
N TYR A 56 -3.72 -14.18 7.46
CA TYR A 56 -3.97 -14.37 8.88
C TYR A 56 -4.42 -13.06 9.53
N GLY A 57 -5.44 -13.16 10.38
CA GLY A 57 -5.86 -12.11 11.31
C GLY A 57 -6.02 -12.67 12.73
N SER A 58 -5.54 -11.90 13.70
CA SER A 58 -5.60 -12.25 15.13
C SER A 58 -7.07 -12.28 15.62
N GLY A 59 -7.43 -13.27 16.46
CA GLY A 59 -8.81 -13.44 16.96
C GLY A 59 -9.35 -14.88 17.09
N LEU A 60 -9.39 -15.75 16.07
CA LEU A 60 -8.58 -15.87 14.85
C LEU A 60 -9.41 -16.14 13.58
N ALA A 61 -8.99 -15.58 12.46
CA ALA A 61 -9.48 -15.92 11.13
C ALA A 61 -8.30 -16.06 10.16
N SER A 62 -8.27 -17.14 9.38
CA SER A 62 -7.20 -17.40 8.42
C SER A 62 -7.69 -18.14 7.20
N SER A 63 -7.11 -17.83 6.04
CA SER A 63 -7.41 -18.52 4.78
C SER A 63 -6.12 -18.74 4.00
N MET A 64 -5.96 -19.97 3.51
CA MET A 64 -4.96 -20.30 2.49
C MET A 64 -5.66 -20.46 1.15
N PHE A 65 -5.20 -19.75 0.14
CA PHE A 65 -5.73 -19.84 -1.21
C PHE A 65 -4.61 -19.69 -2.25
N SER A 66 -4.90 -20.02 -3.50
CA SER A 66 -3.91 -19.97 -4.57
C SER A 66 -4.40 -19.20 -5.79
N LEU A 67 -3.49 -18.49 -6.43
CA LEU A 67 -3.68 -17.83 -7.72
C LEU A 67 -2.86 -18.56 -8.79
N ARG A 68 -3.37 -18.63 -10.02
CA ARG A 68 -2.58 -19.07 -11.18
C ARG A 68 -2.35 -17.86 -12.08
N VAL A 69 -1.09 -17.53 -12.31
CA VAL A 69 -0.70 -16.43 -13.20
C VAL A 69 -0.96 -16.84 -14.65
N SER A 70 -1.45 -15.90 -15.46
CA SER A 70 -1.61 -16.08 -16.91
C SER A 70 -0.31 -16.53 -17.57
N GLU A 71 -0.42 -17.35 -18.61
CA GLU A 71 0.71 -17.75 -19.46
C GLU A 71 0.93 -16.77 -20.62
N ASN A 72 -0.01 -15.84 -20.85
CA ASN A 72 0.10 -14.86 -21.93
C ASN A 72 1.09 -13.76 -21.55
N THR A 73 2.26 -13.79 -22.18
CA THR A 73 3.33 -12.79 -22.04
C THR A 73 3.45 -11.86 -23.24
N SER A 74 2.42 -11.79 -24.09
CA SER A 74 2.44 -10.89 -25.26
C SER A 74 2.55 -9.43 -24.80
N PRO A 75 3.26 -8.56 -25.54
CA PRO A 75 3.28 -7.12 -25.25
C PRO A 75 1.87 -6.55 -25.16
N GLY A 76 1.58 -5.78 -24.10
CA GLY A 76 0.27 -5.19 -23.84
C GLY A 76 -0.79 -6.15 -23.27
N SER A 77 -0.43 -7.41 -22.99
CA SER A 77 -1.28 -8.32 -22.20
C SER A 77 -1.50 -7.80 -20.78
N ASP A 78 -2.53 -8.33 -20.09
CA ASP A 78 -2.82 -7.91 -18.72
C ASP A 78 -1.67 -8.21 -17.75
N LEU A 79 -0.95 -9.31 -17.97
CA LEU A 79 0.22 -9.65 -17.17
C LEU A 79 1.38 -8.68 -17.44
N ASP A 80 1.63 -8.33 -18.71
CA ASP A 80 2.65 -7.36 -19.09
C ASP A 80 2.37 -5.98 -18.47
N LYS A 81 1.11 -5.52 -18.53
CA LYS A 81 0.67 -4.27 -17.88
C LYS A 81 0.84 -4.32 -16.36
N LEU A 82 0.50 -5.45 -15.72
CA LEU A 82 0.63 -5.62 -14.27
C LEU A 82 2.09 -5.63 -13.81
N VAL A 83 2.97 -6.32 -14.53
CA VAL A 83 4.42 -6.31 -14.23
C VAL A 83 4.98 -4.91 -14.43
N SER A 84 4.61 -4.25 -15.53
CA SER A 84 5.05 -2.90 -15.87
C SER A 84 4.60 -1.85 -14.83
N SER A 85 3.37 -1.97 -14.31
CA SER A 85 2.83 -1.02 -13.32
C SER A 85 3.54 -1.07 -11.95
N LEU A 86 4.33 -2.11 -11.70
CA LEU A 86 5.13 -2.28 -10.49
C LEU A 86 6.64 -2.12 -10.75
N GLY A 87 7.05 -1.77 -11.98
CA GLY A 87 8.45 -1.64 -12.36
C GLY A 87 9.21 -0.56 -11.60
N ASP A 88 8.52 0.48 -11.12
CA ASP A 88 9.08 1.59 -10.36
C ASP A 88 9.08 1.37 -8.83
N LEU A 89 8.64 0.19 -8.36
CA LEU A 89 8.41 -0.07 -6.93
C LEU A 89 9.66 0.21 -6.07
N LYS A 90 10.84 -0.21 -6.52
CA LYS A 90 12.10 0.02 -5.79
C LYS A 90 12.43 1.51 -5.70
N ALA A 91 12.30 2.24 -6.81
CA ALA A 91 12.53 3.68 -6.85
C ALA A 91 11.56 4.42 -5.92
N ARG A 92 10.29 3.99 -5.84
CA ARG A 92 9.30 4.53 -4.90
C ARG A 92 9.64 4.26 -3.43
N LEU A 93 10.23 3.11 -3.12
CA LEU A 93 10.69 2.81 -1.76
C LEU A 93 11.91 3.64 -1.38
N GLU A 94 12.81 3.88 -2.32
CA GLU A 94 14.04 4.65 -2.15
C GLU A 94 13.80 6.17 -2.08
N SER A 95 12.71 6.67 -2.69
CA SER A 95 12.36 8.09 -2.67
C SER A 95 11.68 8.56 -1.37
N ARG A 96 11.48 7.66 -0.40
CA ARG A 96 10.91 8.01 0.90
C ARG A 96 11.88 8.84 1.74
N LEU A 97 11.33 9.72 2.56
CA LEU A 97 12.10 10.49 3.53
C LEU A 97 12.44 9.63 4.74
N ARG A 98 13.72 9.57 5.09
CA ARG A 98 14.18 9.02 6.36
C ARG A 98 14.00 10.07 7.45
N VAL A 99 13.37 9.67 8.55
CA VAL A 99 13.14 10.51 9.73
C VAL A 99 13.99 9.99 10.89
N ASP A 100 14.53 10.89 11.71
CA ASP A 100 15.29 10.52 12.90
C ASP A 100 14.39 9.88 13.97
N PRO A 101 14.90 8.91 14.76
CA PRO A 101 14.10 8.22 15.76
C PRO A 101 13.37 9.16 16.75
N SER A 102 14.04 10.24 17.18
CA SER A 102 13.46 11.24 18.09
C SER A 102 12.29 12.01 17.49
N ASP A 103 12.29 12.22 16.17
CA ASP A 103 11.18 12.88 15.49
C ASP A 103 10.04 11.91 15.23
N PHE A 104 10.36 10.65 14.90
CA PHE A 104 9.39 9.57 14.84
C PHE A 104 8.65 9.39 16.18
N GLU A 105 9.34 9.44 17.31
CA GLU A 105 8.73 9.39 18.65
C GLU A 105 7.73 10.54 18.87
N LYS A 106 8.08 11.76 18.49
CA LYS A 106 7.17 12.92 18.57
C LYS A 106 5.92 12.72 17.71
N ILE A 107 6.09 12.19 16.49
CA ILE A 107 4.97 11.88 15.58
C ILE A 107 4.06 10.82 16.19
N MET A 108 4.64 9.77 16.78
CA MET A 108 3.88 8.72 17.45
C MET A 108 3.14 9.24 18.69
N LYS A 109 3.77 10.13 19.47
CA LYS A 109 3.13 10.77 20.61
C LYS A 109 1.97 11.67 20.20
N LEU A 110 2.15 12.49 19.17
CA LEU A 110 1.08 13.29 18.59
C LEU A 110 -0.10 12.41 18.12
N ARG A 111 0.19 11.28 17.48
CA ARG A 111 -0.85 10.32 17.04
C ARG A 111 -1.65 9.75 18.22
N GLU A 112 -0.99 9.43 19.32
CA GLU A 112 -1.64 8.97 20.56
C GLU A 112 -2.56 10.07 21.12
N ASP A 113 -2.01 11.28 21.29
CA ASP A 113 -2.72 12.41 21.93
C ASP A 113 -3.92 12.89 21.11
N THR A 114 -3.87 12.70 19.78
CA THR A 114 -4.91 13.16 18.83
C THR A 114 -5.92 12.08 18.45
N HIS A 115 -5.76 10.85 18.91
CA HIS A 115 -6.50 9.69 18.37
C HIS A 115 -8.04 9.81 18.45
N HIS A 116 -8.56 10.45 19.50
CA HIS A 116 -9.99 10.63 19.74
C HIS A 116 -10.42 12.11 19.78
N LEU A 117 -9.56 13.04 19.35
CA LEU A 117 -9.88 14.47 19.42
C LEU A 117 -10.87 14.88 18.34
N ALA A 118 -11.90 15.62 18.77
CA ALA A 118 -12.85 16.33 17.93
C ALA A 118 -13.33 17.59 18.70
N PRO A 119 -13.30 18.79 18.11
CA PRO A 119 -12.77 19.13 16.79
C PRO A 119 -11.22 19.13 16.76
N TYR A 120 -10.62 18.89 15.60
CA TYR A 120 -9.16 18.88 15.42
C TYR A 120 -8.75 19.25 13.99
N THR A 121 -7.68 20.06 13.88
CA THR A 121 -7.02 20.38 12.61
C THR A 121 -5.60 19.80 12.64
N PRO A 122 -5.27 18.82 11.78
CA PRO A 122 -3.94 18.24 11.73
C PRO A 122 -2.83 19.28 11.53
N VAL A 123 -1.74 19.15 12.30
CA VAL A 123 -0.59 20.08 12.28
C VAL A 123 0.62 19.57 11.47
N GLY A 124 0.52 18.37 10.89
CA GLY A 124 1.60 17.79 10.09
C GLY A 124 1.81 18.50 8.76
N SER A 125 3.06 18.57 8.30
CA SER A 125 3.38 19.14 6.97
C SER A 125 2.80 18.27 5.85
N THR A 126 2.33 18.93 4.78
CA THR A 126 1.87 18.29 3.54
C THR A 126 2.92 18.34 2.43
N GLU A 127 4.05 19.02 2.64
CA GLU A 127 5.07 19.29 1.61
C GLU A 127 5.75 18.00 1.10
N ASP A 128 6.02 17.06 2.01
CA ASP A 128 6.74 15.80 1.72
C ASP A 128 5.82 14.66 1.26
N MET A 129 4.51 14.91 1.12
CA MET A 129 3.57 13.89 0.66
C MET A 129 3.80 13.58 -0.82
N PHE A 130 3.65 12.31 -1.20
CA PHE A 130 3.69 11.95 -2.61
C PHE A 130 2.60 12.69 -3.41
N PRO A 131 2.86 13.08 -4.67
CA PRO A 131 1.86 13.71 -5.51
C PRO A 131 0.59 12.89 -5.63
N GLY A 132 -0.58 13.53 -5.55
CA GLY A 132 -1.87 12.85 -5.61
C GLY A 132 -2.31 12.16 -4.31
N THR A 133 -1.55 12.27 -3.21
CA THR A 133 -1.93 11.73 -1.89
C THR A 133 -3.10 12.52 -1.31
N TRP A 134 -4.10 11.80 -0.82
CA TRP A 134 -5.19 12.37 -0.03
C TRP A 134 -4.78 12.48 1.43
N TYR A 135 -5.13 13.59 2.09
CA TYR A 135 -4.84 13.84 3.50
C TYR A 135 -6.03 14.50 4.20
N ILE A 136 -6.10 14.35 5.53
CA ILE A 136 -7.14 14.94 6.37
C ILE A 136 -6.79 16.41 6.63
N THR A 137 -7.76 17.31 6.46
CA THR A 137 -7.61 18.75 6.75
C THR A 137 -8.33 19.18 8.01
N HIS A 138 -9.46 18.54 8.33
CA HIS A 138 -10.25 18.89 9.51
C HIS A 138 -11.10 17.72 9.99
N ILE A 139 -11.29 17.65 11.30
CA ILE A 139 -12.25 16.79 11.98
C ILE A 139 -13.14 17.72 12.80
N ASP A 140 -14.45 17.73 12.53
CA ASP A 140 -15.38 18.59 13.25
C ASP A 140 -15.92 17.96 14.54
N GLU A 141 -16.77 18.69 15.27
CA GLU A 141 -17.39 18.26 16.53
C GLU A 141 -18.21 16.96 16.40
N MET A 142 -18.72 16.66 15.20
CA MET A 142 -19.48 15.45 14.89
C MET A 142 -18.60 14.33 14.34
N HIS A 143 -17.27 14.46 14.44
CA HIS A 143 -16.28 13.52 13.92
C HIS A 143 -16.30 13.35 12.39
N ARG A 144 -16.93 14.27 11.66
CA ARG A 144 -16.90 14.27 10.18
C ARG A 144 -15.52 14.76 9.74
N ARG A 145 -14.94 14.10 8.74
CA ARG A 145 -13.58 14.35 8.26
C ARG A 145 -13.60 14.99 6.89
N THR A 146 -12.88 16.10 6.76
CA THR A 146 -12.65 16.77 5.48
C THR A 146 -11.27 16.37 4.95
N TYR A 147 -11.18 16.19 3.64
CA TYR A 147 -9.97 15.76 2.95
C TYR A 147 -9.63 16.68 1.80
N GLU A 148 -8.34 16.82 1.56
CA GLU A 148 -7.79 17.44 0.36
C GLU A 148 -6.78 16.51 -0.30
N ARG A 149 -6.41 16.84 -1.53
CA ARG A 149 -5.47 16.04 -2.32
C ARG A 149 -4.27 16.89 -2.71
N ASN A 150 -3.08 16.38 -2.40
CA ASN A 150 -1.84 16.98 -2.89
C ASN A 150 -1.87 16.97 -4.43
N PRO A 151 -1.53 18.08 -5.12
CA PRO A 151 -1.62 18.14 -6.57
C PRO A 151 -0.89 16.99 -7.25
N LEU A 152 -1.44 16.54 -8.37
CA LEU A 152 -0.76 15.58 -9.23
C LEU A 152 0.43 16.28 -9.88
N LYS A 153 1.61 15.67 -9.86
CA LYS A 153 2.68 16.07 -10.77
C LYS A 153 2.24 15.66 -12.17
N LEU A 154 1.90 16.64 -13.01
CA LEU A 154 1.66 16.40 -14.43
C LEU A 154 2.96 15.86 -15.05
N ALA A 155 2.87 14.74 -15.76
CA ALA A 155 4.01 14.22 -16.51
C ALA A 155 4.36 15.23 -17.63
N GLY A 156 5.44 16.00 -17.44
CA GLY A 156 6.05 16.78 -18.52
C GLY A 156 6.22 18.29 -18.33
N GLN A 157 6.11 18.88 -17.14
CA GLN A 157 6.44 20.30 -16.96
C GLN A 157 7.53 20.53 -15.92
N GLY A 158 8.64 21.11 -16.40
CA GLY A 158 9.63 21.76 -15.58
C GLY A 158 9.00 22.87 -14.74
N GLN A 159 9.64 23.13 -13.62
CA GLN A 159 9.21 23.99 -12.55
C GLN A 159 8.91 25.43 -12.99
N GLU A 160 7.64 25.83 -13.02
CA GLU A 160 7.20 27.21 -12.80
C GLU A 160 6.00 27.25 -11.85
N ARG A 161 6.09 28.07 -10.80
CA ARG A 161 5.03 28.31 -9.83
C ARG A 161 3.87 29.03 -10.51
N GLY A 162 2.74 28.35 -10.65
CA GLY A 162 1.45 28.95 -11.01
C GLY A 162 0.34 28.27 -10.24
N THR A 163 -0.42 29.04 -9.46
CA THR A 163 -1.60 28.60 -8.74
C THR A 163 -2.65 28.15 -9.74
N LEU A 164 -2.96 26.85 -9.80
CA LEU A 164 -4.09 26.34 -10.57
C LEU A 164 -5.27 26.10 -9.62
N GLN A 165 -6.36 26.83 -9.85
CA GLN A 165 -7.65 26.62 -9.20
C GLN A 165 -8.18 25.22 -9.50
N ALA A 166 -8.70 24.55 -8.47
CA ALA A 166 -9.38 23.29 -8.58
C ALA A 166 -10.61 23.44 -9.50
N ALA A 167 -10.59 22.74 -10.64
CA ALA A 167 -11.81 22.47 -11.38
C ALA A 167 -12.52 21.29 -10.73
N ASP A 168 -13.79 21.48 -10.39
CA ASP A 168 -14.68 20.50 -9.79
C ASP A 168 -14.71 19.20 -10.59
N VAL A 169 -14.06 18.15 -10.07
CA VAL A 169 -14.34 16.78 -10.48
C VAL A 169 -15.53 16.31 -9.64
N GLN A 170 -16.73 16.48 -10.19
CA GLN A 170 -17.92 15.82 -9.65
C GLN A 170 -17.77 14.31 -9.85
N VAL A 171 -17.53 13.59 -8.76
CA VAL A 171 -17.68 12.13 -8.72
C VAL A 171 -19.16 11.85 -8.45
N GLU A 172 -19.90 11.53 -9.51
CA GLU A 172 -21.29 11.09 -9.41
C GLU A 172 -21.32 9.65 -8.89
N LEU A 173 -21.46 9.49 -7.57
CA LEU A 173 -21.69 8.18 -6.94
C LEU A 173 -23.15 7.78 -7.16
N THR A 174 -23.43 7.08 -8.25
CA THR A 174 -24.66 6.31 -8.41
C THR A 174 -24.43 4.92 -7.83
N GLY A 175 -24.97 4.67 -6.63
CA GLY A 175 -24.91 3.36 -6.00
C GLY A 175 -25.55 3.36 -4.61
N ASP A 176 -26.59 2.54 -4.47
CA ASP A 176 -27.42 2.36 -3.28
C ASP A 176 -26.62 2.28 -1.97
N THR A 177 -27.06 3.06 -0.98
CA THR A 177 -26.56 3.05 0.39
C THR A 177 -26.91 1.73 1.08
N HIS A 178 -26.05 0.72 0.93
CA HIS A 178 -25.95 -0.34 1.91
C HIS A 178 -24.97 0.09 3.01
N HIS A 179 -25.51 0.28 4.21
CA HIS A 179 -24.79 0.60 5.43
C HIS A 179 -23.78 -0.53 5.73
N CYS A 180 -22.51 -0.32 5.36
CA CYS A 180 -21.41 -1.14 5.82
C CYS A 180 -20.78 -0.45 7.03
N ASP A 181 -21.20 -0.86 8.22
CA ASP A 181 -20.48 -0.55 9.46
C ASP A 181 -19.16 -1.31 9.47
N CYS A 182 -18.13 -0.75 8.84
CA CYS A 182 -16.77 -1.19 9.01
C CYS A 182 -16.23 -0.65 10.33
N VAL A 183 -16.46 -1.40 11.41
CA VAL A 183 -15.71 -1.22 12.67
C VAL A 183 -14.27 -1.69 12.40
N CYS A 184 -13.39 -0.73 12.11
CA CYS A 184 -11.95 -0.97 12.04
C CYS A 184 -11.39 -1.06 13.47
N ASP A 185 -11.57 -2.20 14.13
CA ASP A 185 -10.86 -2.48 15.38
C ASP A 185 -9.37 -2.68 15.09
N CYS A 186 -8.57 -1.80 15.67
CA CYS A 186 -7.11 -1.71 15.55
C CYS A 186 -6.44 -2.88 16.28
N ASN A 187 -6.46 -4.12 15.72
CA ASN A 187 -5.58 -5.19 16.22
C ASN A 187 -5.38 -6.41 15.29
N ILE A 188 -5.16 -6.20 13.99
CA ILE A 188 -4.90 -7.32 13.06
C ILE A 188 -3.40 -7.50 12.82
N CYS A 189 -2.69 -8.16 13.74
CA CYS A 189 -1.36 -8.67 13.43
C CYS A 189 -1.47 -9.70 12.29
N THR A 190 -1.01 -9.35 11.08
CA THR A 190 -0.96 -10.25 9.93
C THR A 190 0.42 -10.89 9.83
N CYS A 191 0.47 -12.21 9.99
CA CYS A 191 1.67 -13.00 9.71
C CYS A 191 1.62 -13.43 8.24
N MET A 192 2.72 -13.25 7.52
CA MET A 192 2.78 -13.35 6.07
C MET A 192 3.59 -14.58 5.67
N CYS A 193 2.95 -15.54 5.00
CA CYS A 193 3.65 -16.64 4.35
C CYS A 193 3.14 -16.78 2.92
N MET A 194 3.96 -16.36 1.95
CA MET A 194 3.71 -16.60 0.54
C MET A 194 4.65 -17.69 0.07
N VAL A 195 4.09 -18.71 -0.59
CA VAL A 195 4.85 -19.82 -1.14
C VAL A 195 4.51 -19.95 -2.61
N ILE A 196 5.51 -19.77 -3.46
CA ILE A 196 5.36 -19.97 -4.90
C ILE A 196 5.47 -21.46 -5.19
N SER A 197 4.39 -22.07 -5.69
CA SER A 197 4.46 -23.42 -6.26
C SER A 197 4.95 -23.34 -7.70
N THR A 198 5.85 -24.26 -8.04
CA THR A 198 6.23 -24.55 -9.43
C THR A 198 5.03 -24.98 -10.24
#